data_AF-A0A1V6VML5-F1
#
_entry.id   AF-A0A1V6VML5-F1
#
_cell.length_a   1.000
_cell.length_b   1.000
_cell.length_c   1.000
_cell.angle_alpha   90.00
_cell.angle_beta   90.00
_cell.angle_gamma   90.00
#
_symmetry.space_group_name_H-M   'P 1'
#
loop_
_entity.id
_entity.type
_entity.pdbx_description
1 polymer ?
#
loop_
_entity_poly.entity_id
_entity_poly.type
_entity_poly.pdbx_seq_one_letter_code
_entity_poly.pdbx_strand_id
1 'polypeptide(L)'
;FDDAIISRIHMIIEYKNLTREFRKDLWSTFLSKACTTQGPAIVEEHELRRLEYLALNGREIKNVAAIAHALAEADVNQVNYKYLKLAAESNKKFSKEFGRERPADGMYV
;
A
#
# COMPACT_ATOMS: atom_id res chain seq x y z
N PHE A 1 7.44 -9.91 -23.01
CA PHE A 1 7.05 -11.20 -22.39
C PHE A 1 7.26 -12.29 -23.43
N ASP A 2 7.47 -13.53 -23.03
CA ASP A 2 7.74 -14.63 -23.97
C ASP A 2 6.42 -15.22 -24.50
N ASP A 3 6.27 -15.29 -25.83
CA ASP A 3 5.04 -15.75 -26.49
C ASP A 3 4.72 -17.21 -26.17
N ALA A 4 5.73 -18.05 -25.96
CA ALA A 4 5.53 -19.45 -25.56
C ALA A 4 5.02 -19.54 -24.11
N ILE A 5 5.37 -18.60 -23.24
CA ILE A 5 4.77 -18.50 -21.89
C ILE A 5 3.32 -18.03 -21.99
N ILE A 6 3.03 -17.02 -22.81
CA ILE A 6 1.66 -16.50 -23.00
C ILE A 6 0.74 -17.58 -23.59
N SER A 7 1.24 -18.38 -24.54
CA SER A 7 0.46 -19.45 -25.19
C SER A 7 0.01 -20.55 -24.21
N ARG A 8 0.59 -20.61 -23.01
CA ARG A 8 0.26 -21.59 -21.96
C ARG A 8 -0.61 -21.00 -20.85
N ILE A 9 -0.88 -19.68 -20.88
CA ILE A 9 -1.79 -19.00 -19.97
C ILE A 9 -3.21 -19.08 -20.56
N HIS A 10 -4.05 -19.90 -19.95
CA HIS A 10 -5.42 -20.13 -20.42
C HIS A 10 -6.37 -18.97 -20.10
N MET A 11 -6.04 -18.14 -19.10
CA MET A 11 -6.86 -17.01 -18.67
C MET A 11 -5.96 -15.89 -18.16
N ILE A 12 -6.17 -14.68 -18.67
CA ILE A 12 -5.53 -13.45 -18.20
C ILE A 12 -6.63 -12.61 -17.53
N ILE A 13 -6.45 -12.26 -16.26
CA ILE A 13 -7.38 -11.39 -15.53
C ILE A 13 -6.69 -10.05 -15.30
N GLU A 14 -7.23 -9.01 -15.90
CA GLU A 14 -6.81 -7.64 -15.63
C GLU A 14 -7.59 -7.08 -14.44
N TYR A 15 -6.87 -6.63 -13.41
CA TYR A 15 -7.46 -5.94 -12.28
C TYR A 15 -7.37 -4.43 -12.50
N LYS A 16 -8.52 -3.74 -12.42
CA LYS A 16 -8.55 -2.28 -12.40
C LYS A 16 -7.81 -1.75 -11.18
N ASN A 17 -7.26 -0.54 -11.30
CA ASN A 17 -6.73 0.18 -10.15
C ASN A 17 -7.80 0.34 -9.05
N LEU A 18 -7.37 0.33 -7.80
CA LEU A 18 -8.26 0.49 -6.66
C LEU A 18 -8.99 1.84 -6.71
N THR A 19 -10.27 1.86 -6.36
CA THR A 19 -11.01 3.10 -6.13
C THR A 19 -10.55 3.74 -4.82
N ARG A 20 -10.88 5.03 -4.60
CA ARG A 20 -10.57 5.71 -3.33
C ARG A 20 -11.27 5.04 -2.16
N GLU A 21 -12.55 4.74 -2.32
CA GLU A 21 -13.37 4.03 -1.33
C GLU A 21 -12.74 2.69 -0.93
N PHE A 22 -12.33 1.89 -1.91
CA PHE A 22 -11.70 0.61 -1.62
C PHE A 22 -10.34 0.75 -0.93
N ARG A 23 -9.56 1.78 -1.28
CA ARG A 23 -8.32 2.09 -0.54
C ARG A 23 -8.61 2.47 0.91
N LYS A 24 -9.65 3.28 1.15
CA LYS A 24 -10.08 3.63 2.50
C LYS A 24 -10.50 2.38 3.29
N ASP A 25 -11.25 1.47 2.69
CA ASP A 25 -11.65 0.21 3.33
C ASP A 25 -10.45 -0.68 3.67
N LEU A 26 -9.47 -0.76 2.77
CA LEU A 26 -8.22 -1.48 3.03
C LEU A 26 -7.43 -0.84 4.17
N TRP A 27 -7.32 0.49 4.20
CA TRP A 27 -6.69 1.21 5.31
C TRP A 27 -7.38 0.88 6.64
N SER A 28 -8.70 1.02 6.71
CA SER A 28 -9.49 0.67 7.91
C SER A 28 -9.28 -0.78 8.33
N THR A 29 -9.25 -1.71 7.36
CA THR A 29 -9.06 -3.16 7.61
C THR A 29 -7.68 -3.49 8.17
N PHE A 30 -6.63 -2.83 7.70
CA PHE A 30 -5.28 -3.09 8.20
C PHE A 30 -5.03 -2.36 9.53
N LEU A 31 -5.55 -1.14 9.69
CA LEU A 31 -5.40 -0.37 10.92
C LEU A 31 -6.19 -0.96 12.09
N SER A 32 -7.36 -1.57 11.83
CA SER A 32 -8.09 -2.30 12.87
C SER A 32 -7.32 -3.50 13.44
N LYS A 33 -6.35 -4.03 12.67
CA LYS A 33 -5.46 -5.13 13.09
C LYS A 33 -4.12 -4.62 13.63
N ALA A 34 -3.81 -3.34 13.47
CA ALA A 34 -2.56 -2.73 13.89
C ALA A 34 -2.60 -2.33 15.37
N CYS A 35 -2.79 -3.32 16.25
CA CYS A 35 -2.76 -3.13 17.70
C CYS A 35 -1.34 -3.30 18.23
N THR A 36 -0.85 -2.28 18.93
CA THR A 36 0.46 -2.30 19.60
C THR A 36 0.30 -2.72 21.05
N THR A 37 1.39 -2.90 21.81
CA THR A 37 1.27 -3.08 23.27
C THR A 37 0.61 -1.89 23.97
N GLN A 38 0.64 -0.70 23.35
CA GLN A 38 -0.03 0.50 23.86
C GLN A 38 -1.51 0.60 23.45
N GLY A 39 -1.99 -0.35 22.64
CA GLY A 39 -3.38 -0.44 22.22
C GLY A 39 -3.61 -0.23 20.72
N PRO A 40 -4.87 -0.05 20.31
CA PRO A 40 -5.27 0.00 18.91
C PRO A 40 -4.75 1.25 18.20
N ALA A 41 -4.73 1.21 16.87
CA ALA A 41 -4.40 2.37 16.06
C ALA A 41 -5.37 3.53 16.32
N ILE A 42 -4.82 4.73 16.49
CA ILE A 42 -5.53 5.99 16.67
C ILE A 42 -5.34 6.85 15.42
N VAL A 43 -6.28 6.73 14.49
CA VAL A 43 -6.28 7.48 13.22
C VAL A 43 -7.65 8.08 13.02
N GLU A 44 -7.70 9.39 12.82
CA GLU A 44 -8.95 10.09 12.59
C GLU A 44 -9.47 9.90 11.16
N GLU A 45 -10.78 10.05 10.99
CA GLU A 45 -11.45 9.92 9.70
C GLU A 45 -10.89 10.91 8.65
N HIS A 46 -10.48 12.11 9.05
CA HIS A 46 -9.85 13.07 8.15
C HIS A 46 -8.45 12.65 7.69
N GLU A 47 -7.74 11.84 8.49
CA GLU A 47 -6.42 11.29 8.18
C GLU A 47 -6.56 10.08 7.25
N LEU A 48 -7.56 9.22 7.46
CA LEU A 48 -7.94 8.16 6.53
C LEU A 48 -8.27 8.73 5.14
N ARG A 49 -9.03 9.82 5.09
CA ARG A 49 -9.28 10.54 3.84
C ARG A 49 -8.00 11.02 3.18
N ARG A 50 -6.95 11.41 3.89
CA ARG A 50 -5.66 11.76 3.27
C ARG A 50 -4.97 10.54 2.68
N LEU A 51 -5.04 9.40 3.37
CA LEU A 51 -4.40 8.16 2.96
C LEU A 51 -5.05 7.54 1.70
N GLU A 52 -6.35 7.75 1.47
CA GLU A 52 -7.05 7.23 0.28
C GLU A 52 -6.64 7.92 -1.04
N TYR A 53 -6.07 9.13 -0.98
CA TYR A 53 -5.52 9.84 -2.14
C TYR A 53 -4.17 9.28 -2.59
N LEU A 54 -3.48 8.52 -1.75
CA LEU A 54 -2.26 7.84 -2.14
C LEU A 54 -2.63 6.74 -3.15
N ALA A 55 -2.10 6.83 -4.38
CA ALA A 55 -2.33 5.87 -5.46
C ALA A 55 -1.57 4.56 -5.23
N LEU A 56 -1.79 3.94 -4.08
CA LEU A 56 -1.17 2.68 -3.65
C LEU A 56 -2.09 1.51 -3.98
N ASN A 57 -1.51 0.38 -4.37
CA ASN A 57 -2.22 -0.89 -4.45
C ASN A 57 -2.36 -1.53 -3.06
N GLY A 58 -3.16 -2.59 -2.96
CA GLY A 58 -3.47 -3.21 -1.67
C GLY A 58 -2.25 -3.79 -0.94
N ARG A 59 -1.22 -4.23 -1.67
CA ARG A 59 0.03 -4.72 -1.08
C ARG A 59 0.87 -3.59 -0.52
N GLU A 60 0.95 -2.48 -1.24
CA GLU A 60 1.65 -1.28 -0.77
C GLU A 60 0.97 -0.71 0.49
N ILE A 61 -0.36 -0.63 0.52
CA ILE A 61 -1.12 -0.19 1.71
C ILE A 61 -0.79 -1.09 2.91
N LYS A 62 -0.88 -2.42 2.73
CA LYS A 62 -0.56 -3.39 3.79
C LYS A 62 0.87 -3.20 4.31
N ASN A 63 1.84 -3.03 3.41
CA ASN A 63 3.23 -2.84 3.78
C ASN A 63 3.44 -1.56 4.58
N VAL A 64 2.84 -0.44 4.14
CA VAL A 64 2.93 0.83 4.88
C VAL A 64 2.31 0.70 6.27
N ALA A 65 1.15 0.05 6.41
CA ALA A 65 0.53 -0.20 7.70
C ALA A 65 1.42 -1.06 8.61
N ALA A 66 2.06 -2.10 8.07
CA ALA A 66 2.97 -2.97 8.82
C ALA A 66 4.24 -2.23 9.28
N ILE A 67 4.82 -1.38 8.42
CA ILE A 67 5.98 -0.56 8.78
C ILE A 67 5.59 0.47 9.86
N ALA A 68 4.44 1.13 9.71
CA ALA A 68 3.94 2.07 10.71
C ALA A 68 3.69 1.40 12.06
N HIS A 69 3.18 0.16 12.06
CA HIS A 69 3.04 -0.65 13.27
C HIS A 69 4.38 -0.93 13.92
N ALA A 70 5.36 -1.43 13.16
CA ALA A 70 6.70 -1.70 13.69
C ALA A 70 7.39 -0.46 14.27
N LEU A 71 7.24 0.70 13.61
CA LEU A 71 7.78 1.98 14.09
C LEU A 71 7.11 2.43 15.39
N ALA A 72 5.78 2.32 15.48
CA ALA A 72 5.04 2.69 16.68
C ALA A 72 5.38 1.76 17.85
N GLU A 73 5.49 0.46 17.60
CA GLU A 73 5.88 -0.54 18.59
C GLU A 73 7.29 -0.27 19.15
N ALA A 74 8.25 0.06 18.28
CA ALA A 74 9.61 0.40 18.68
C ALA A 74 9.67 1.69 19.52
N ASP A 75 8.79 2.65 19.23
CA ASP A 75 8.65 3.90 19.98
C ASP A 75 7.77 3.78 21.24
N VAL A 76 7.28 2.57 21.55
CA VAL A 76 6.38 2.31 22.69
C VAL A 76 5.15 3.22 22.61
N ASN A 77 4.51 3.27 21.44
CA ASN A 77 3.37 4.14 21.15
C ASN A 77 2.30 3.42 20.31
N GLN A 78 1.10 3.98 20.25
CA GLN A 78 0.04 3.51 19.35
C GLN A 78 0.33 3.95 17.91
N VAL A 79 -0.14 3.15 16.94
CA VAL A 79 -0.09 3.56 15.53
C VAL A 79 -0.96 4.79 15.34
N ASN A 80 -0.37 5.85 14.81
CA ASN A 80 -1.04 7.10 14.49
C ASN A 80 -0.58 7.60 13.11
N TYR A 81 -1.19 8.69 12.63
CA TYR A 81 -0.91 9.22 11.30
C TYR A 81 0.56 9.60 11.06
N LYS A 82 1.31 9.99 12.09
CA LYS A 82 2.74 10.31 11.95
C LYS A 82 3.53 9.09 11.44
N TYR A 83 3.30 7.92 12.03
CA TYR A 83 3.97 6.68 11.62
C TYR A 83 3.54 6.23 10.22
N LEU A 84 2.26 6.38 9.89
CA LEU A 84 1.72 6.07 8.57
C LEU A 84 2.30 6.97 7.48
N LYS A 85 2.40 8.27 7.75
CA LYS A 85 3.02 9.24 6.85
C LYS A 85 4.50 8.92 6.63
N LEU A 86 5.25 8.67 7.71
CA LEU A 86 6.67 8.33 7.63
C LEU A 86 6.92 7.05 6.82
N ALA A 87 6.11 6.02 7.04
CA ALA A 87 6.18 4.77 6.31
C ALA A 87 5.83 4.96 4.82
N ALA A 88 4.80 5.75 4.50
CA ALA A 88 4.40 6.04 3.13
C ALA A 88 5.47 6.84 2.36
N GLU A 89 6.07 7.84 3.00
CA GLU A 89 7.15 8.66 2.42
C GLU A 89 8.40 7.82 2.15
N SER A 90 8.78 6.95 3.09
CA SER A 90 9.91 6.03 2.94
C SER A 90 9.67 5.05 1.78
N ASN A 91 8.45 4.53 1.65
CA ASN A 91 8.08 3.64 0.56
C ASN A 91 8.10 4.37 -0.81
N LYS A 92 7.63 5.62 -0.87
CA LYS A 92 7.68 6.44 -2.09
C LYS A 92 9.13 6.73 -2.52
N LYS A 93 10.00 7.04 -1.57
CA LYS A 93 11.43 7.26 -1.83
C LYS A 93 12.07 5.99 -2.40
N PHE A 94 11.79 4.83 -1.79
CA PHE A 94 12.26 3.54 -2.29
C PHE A 94 11.76 3.25 -3.71
N SER A 95 10.46 3.42 -3.98
CA SER A 95 9.93 3.22 -5.33
C SER A 95 10.54 4.18 -6.36
N LYS A 96 10.91 5.40 -5.98
CA LYS A 96 11.60 6.34 -6.88
C LYS A 96 13.05 5.91 -7.16
N GLU A 97 13.76 5.41 -6.15
CA GLU A 97 15.17 5.01 -6.26
C GLU A 97 15.35 3.65 -6.97
N PHE A 98 14.42 2.72 -6.76
CA PHE A 98 14.53 1.33 -7.24
C PHE A 98 13.48 0.97 -8.30
N GLY A 99 12.48 1.81 -8.53
CA GLY A 99 11.51 1.65 -9.61
C GLY A 99 12.12 2.05 -10.95
N ARG A 100 12.94 1.16 -11.52
CA ARG A 100 13.28 1.24 -12.95
C ARG A 100 11.98 1.21 -13.76
N GLU A 101 11.84 2.17 -14.66
CA GLU A 101 10.82 2.21 -15.69
C GLU A 101 10.75 0.85 -16.39
N ARG A 102 9.58 0.20 -16.32
CA ARG A 102 9.32 -0.92 -17.24
C ARG A 102 9.37 -0.31 -18.64
N PRO A 103 10.12 -0.88 -19.59
CA PRO A 103 10.07 -0.41 -20.97
C PRO A 103 8.63 -0.43 -21.42
N ALA A 104 8.10 0.74 -21.78
CA ALA A 104 6.83 0.85 -22.48
C ALA A 104 7.12 0.49 -23.93
N ASP A 105 7.10 -0.80 -24.26
CA ASP A 105 6.92 -1.19 -25.65
C ASP A 105 6.33 -2.61 -25.77
N GLY A 106 5.40 -2.75 -26.71
CA GLY A 106 4.63 -3.98 -26.95
C GLY A 106 3.13 -3.84 -26.66
N MET A 107 2.50 -2.81 -27.23
CA MET A 107 1.06 -2.84 -27.49
C MET A 107 0.82 -3.95 -28.52
N TYR A 108 0.11 -5.01 -28.13
CA TYR A 108 -0.23 -6.12 -29.03
C TYR A 108 -1.18 -5.60 -30.14
N VAL A 109 -0.73 -5.68 -31.40
CA VAL A 109 -1.56 -5.60 -32.62
C VAL A 109 -2.01 -7.01 -32.98
#